data_AF-A0A6A4HBI2-F1
#
_entry.id   AF-A0A6A4HBI2-F1
#
_cell.length_a   1.000
_cell.length_b   1.000
_cell.length_c   1.000
_cell.angle_alpha   90.00
_cell.angle_beta   90.00
_cell.angle_gamma   90.00
#
_symmetry.space_group_name_H-M   'P 1'
#
loop_
_entity.id
_entity.type
_entity.pdbx_description
1 polymer ?
#
loop_
_entity_poly.entity_id
_entity_poly.type
_entity_poly.pdbx_seq_one_letter_code
_entity_poly.pdbx_strand_id
1 'polypeptide(L)'
;ALKLRSKSIQSAIESYNTAAAALSPPRQHISWDQVLDYSYLSEFVILKDTCDDVRTRPWATQKNRMLMQEFFKLIRAENELPRLHQEIKRLFSYMAQEEERLKGFASQISAEDLALALQVELHWLERG
;
A
#
# COMPACT_ATOMS: atom_id res chain seq x y z
N ALA A 1 12.89 0.57 9.51
CA ALA A 1 13.32 1.72 10.34
C ALA A 1 13.24 1.44 11.85
N LEU A 2 12.08 1.05 12.40
CA LEU A 2 11.90 0.75 13.84
C LEU A 2 12.86 -0.30 14.41
N LYS A 3 13.04 -1.44 13.73
CA LYS A 3 13.97 -2.50 14.16
C LYS A 3 15.41 -2.01 14.33
N LEU A 4 15.89 -1.16 13.42
CA LEU A 4 17.26 -0.61 13.44
C LEU A 4 17.46 0.39 14.59
N ARG A 5 16.40 1.06 15.05
CA ARG A 5 16.45 2.07 16.11
C ARG A 5 15.90 1.59 17.45
N SER A 6 15.57 0.30 17.57
CA SER A 6 14.89 -0.27 18.75
C SER A 6 15.63 0.05 20.05
N LYS A 7 16.96 -0.22 20.09
CA LYS A 7 17.81 0.08 21.26
C LYS A 7 17.81 1.57 21.62
N SER A 8 17.90 2.45 20.61
CA SER A 8 17.89 3.89 20.84
C SER A 8 16.55 4.38 21.38
N ILE A 9 15.44 3.81 20.91
CA ILE A 9 14.10 4.15 21.41
C ILE A 9 13.92 3.63 22.85
N GLN A 10 14.38 2.41 23.17
CA GLN A 10 14.35 1.86 24.53
C GLN A 10 15.13 2.75 25.52
N SER A 11 16.36 3.15 25.17
CA SER A 11 17.17 4.05 25.99
C SER A 11 16.52 5.44 26.16
N ALA A 12 15.85 5.94 25.12
CA ALA A 12 15.11 7.19 25.21
C ALA A 12 13.88 7.08 26.14
N ILE A 13 13.16 5.95 26.10
CA ILE A 13 12.03 5.67 27.01
C ILE A 13 12.52 5.62 28.46
N GLU A 14 13.62 4.92 28.74
CA GLU A 14 14.22 4.86 30.08
C GLU A 14 14.58 6.26 30.58
N SER A 15 15.30 7.04 29.76
CA SER A 15 15.69 8.41 30.10
C SER A 15 14.49 9.32 30.37
N TYR A 16 13.45 9.22 29.53
CA TYR A 16 12.20 9.94 29.74
C TYR A 16 11.53 9.54 31.06
N ASN A 17 11.39 8.24 31.33
CA ASN A 17 10.71 7.74 32.53
C ASN A 17 11.45 8.14 33.81
N THR A 18 12.79 8.14 33.81
CA THR A 18 13.60 8.66 34.92
C THR A 18 13.32 10.15 35.17
N ALA A 19 13.32 10.96 34.11
CA ALA A 19 13.02 12.39 34.23
C ALA A 19 11.56 12.66 34.66
N ALA A 20 10.61 11.89 34.11
CA ALA A 20 9.19 11.98 34.42
C ALA A 20 8.91 11.71 35.91
N ALA A 21 9.61 10.75 36.51
CA ALA A 21 9.50 10.42 37.93
C ALA A 21 10.09 11.49 38.85
N ALA A 22 11.09 12.25 38.38
CA ALA A 22 11.74 13.32 39.15
C ALA A 22 10.94 14.64 39.19
N LEU A 23 9.88 14.77 38.38
CA LEU A 23 9.02 15.95 38.36
C LEU A 23 8.01 15.94 39.53
N SER A 24 7.53 17.13 39.92
CA SER A 24 6.47 17.29 40.92
C SER A 24 5.30 18.08 40.33
N PRO A 25 4.12 17.46 40.09
CA PRO A 25 3.84 16.04 40.31
C PRO A 25 4.53 15.11 39.30
N PRO A 26 4.75 13.83 39.64
CA PRO A 26 5.31 12.85 38.72
C PRO A 26 4.48 12.74 37.44
N ARG A 27 5.15 12.64 36.29
CA ARG A 27 4.51 12.46 34.98
C ARG A 27 4.27 10.97 34.69
N GLN A 28 3.41 10.70 33.70
CA GLN A 28 3.05 9.35 33.29
C GLN A 28 4.27 8.57 32.76
N HIS A 29 4.42 7.33 33.24
CA HIS A 29 5.40 6.36 32.75
C HIS A 29 4.95 5.77 31.40
N ILE A 30 5.88 5.65 30.45
CA ILE A 30 5.64 5.12 29.11
C ILE A 30 6.28 3.74 28.98
N SER A 31 5.53 2.73 28.55
CA SER A 31 6.07 1.39 28.26
C SER A 31 6.48 1.25 26.79
N TRP A 32 7.34 0.26 26.51
CA TRP A 32 7.71 -0.10 25.14
C TRP A 32 6.49 -0.49 24.29
N ASP A 33 5.58 -1.29 24.85
CA ASP A 33 4.37 -1.73 24.16
C ASP A 33 3.48 -0.55 23.79
N GLN A 34 3.34 0.45 24.69
CA GLN A 34 2.60 1.68 24.38
C GLN A 34 3.23 2.44 23.21
N VAL A 35 4.56 2.52 23.14
CA VAL A 35 5.25 3.19 22.01
C VAL A 35 5.03 2.44 20.71
N LEU A 36 5.04 1.11 20.74
CA LEU A 36 4.69 0.30 19.56
C LEU A 36 3.24 0.51 19.14
N ASP A 37 2.31 0.52 20.10
CA ASP A 37 0.89 0.74 19.85
C ASP A 37 0.62 2.11 19.22
N TYR A 38 1.43 3.14 19.53
CA TYR A 38 1.30 4.46 18.91
C TYR A 38 2.20 4.69 17.69
N SER A 39 3.07 3.74 17.35
CA SER A 39 4.01 3.90 16.23
C SER A 39 3.30 4.18 14.90
N TYR A 40 2.09 3.65 14.72
CA TYR A 40 1.27 3.90 13.53
C TYR A 40 0.84 5.38 13.41
N LEU A 41 0.78 6.13 14.51
CA LEU A 41 0.42 7.56 14.47
C LEU A 41 1.49 8.39 13.73
N SER A 42 2.73 7.89 13.69
CA SER A 42 3.82 8.54 12.93
C SER A 42 3.61 8.54 11.41
N GLU A 43 2.69 7.71 10.90
CA GLU A 43 2.28 7.70 9.48
C GLU A 43 1.52 8.98 9.09
N PHE A 44 0.97 9.71 10.05
CA PHE A 44 0.21 10.93 9.80
C PHE A 44 1.10 12.16 9.85
N VAL A 45 1.52 12.63 8.69
CA VAL A 45 2.26 13.90 8.55
C VAL A 45 1.46 15.06 9.15
N ILE A 46 0.12 15.05 9.01
CA ILE A 46 -0.77 16.09 9.55
C ILE A 46 -0.69 16.25 11.07
N LEU A 47 -0.32 15.20 11.81
CA LEU A 47 -0.17 15.27 13.27
C LEU A 47 1.14 15.95 13.70
N LYS A 48 2.08 16.15 12.78
CA LYS A 48 3.31 16.87 13.08
C LYS A 48 3.08 18.37 13.19
N ASP A 49 2.09 18.90 12.46
CA ASP A 49 1.85 20.34 12.35
C ASP A 49 0.85 20.85 13.39
N THR A 50 -0.07 20.00 13.87
CA THR A 50 -1.15 20.45 14.76
C THR A 50 -0.85 20.32 16.25
N CYS A 51 0.20 19.59 16.66
CA CYS A 51 0.55 19.32 18.07
C CYS A 51 -0.65 18.95 18.98
N ASP A 52 -1.75 18.47 18.38
CA ASP A 52 -2.99 18.18 19.09
C ASP A 52 -2.93 16.77 19.69
N ASP A 53 -3.37 16.63 20.94
CA ASP A 53 -3.45 15.31 21.57
C ASP A 53 -4.62 14.51 21.00
N VAL A 54 -4.31 13.63 20.03
CA VAL A 54 -5.31 12.79 19.39
C VAL A 54 -5.58 11.48 20.11
N ARG A 55 -4.86 11.17 21.20
CA ARG A 55 -4.97 9.86 21.89
C ARG A 55 -6.37 9.59 22.45
N THR A 56 -7.14 10.64 22.72
CA THR A 56 -8.53 10.55 23.19
C THR A 56 -9.54 10.34 22.06
N ARG A 57 -9.13 10.52 20.80
CA ARG A 57 -10.02 10.41 19.65
C ARG A 57 -10.35 8.95 19.37
N PRO A 58 -11.62 8.58 19.17
CA PRO A 58 -12.00 7.19 18.88
C PRO A 58 -11.32 6.58 17.66
N TRP A 59 -10.97 7.40 16.65
CA TRP A 59 -10.26 6.95 15.44
C TRP A 59 -8.76 6.70 15.68
N ALA A 60 -8.19 7.26 16.76
CA ALA A 60 -6.80 7.06 17.18
C ALA A 60 -6.66 5.85 18.14
N THR A 61 -7.70 5.02 18.26
CA THR A 61 -7.58 3.69 18.87
C THR A 61 -7.25 2.69 17.77
N GLN A 62 -6.16 1.92 17.93
CA GLN A 62 -5.72 0.94 16.94
C GLN A 62 -6.83 -0.05 16.53
N LYS A 63 -7.59 -0.57 17.51
CA LYS A 63 -8.71 -1.50 17.26
C LYS A 63 -9.78 -0.88 16.37
N ASN A 64 -10.18 0.36 16.68
CA ASN A 64 -11.20 1.07 15.90
C ASN A 64 -10.70 1.37 14.48
N ARG A 65 -9.41 1.68 14.33
CA ARG A 65 -8.79 1.87 13.02
C ARG A 65 -8.78 0.58 12.21
N MET A 66 -8.42 -0.56 12.79
CA MET A 66 -8.47 -1.85 12.10
C MET A 66 -9.89 -2.14 11.60
N LEU A 67 -10.89 -1.97 12.47
CA LEU A 67 -12.29 -2.15 12.09
C LEU A 67 -12.72 -1.18 10.98
N MET A 68 -12.32 0.09 11.08
CA MET A 68 -12.61 1.12 10.09
C MET A 68 -11.96 0.82 8.73
N GLN A 69 -10.72 0.31 8.73
CA GLN A 69 -10.05 -0.13 7.50
C GLN A 69 -10.80 -1.26 6.83
N GLU A 70 -11.21 -2.29 7.58
CA GLU A 70 -11.98 -3.41 7.03
C GLU A 70 -13.36 -2.96 6.55
N PHE A 71 -14.04 -2.09 7.30
CA PHE A 71 -15.32 -1.51 6.91
C PHE A 71 -15.22 -0.70 5.61
N PHE A 72 -14.20 0.16 5.47
CA PHE A 72 -14.03 0.94 4.24
C PHE A 72 -13.52 0.12 3.07
N LYS A 73 -12.79 -0.98 3.30
CA LYS A 73 -12.49 -1.97 2.26
C LYS A 73 -13.77 -2.61 1.76
N LEU A 74 -14.68 -2.99 2.65
CA LEU A 74 -15.98 -3.57 2.29
C LEU A 74 -16.82 -2.60 1.44
N ILE A 75 -16.98 -1.35 1.88
CA ILE A 75 -17.69 -0.31 1.11
C ILE A 75 -17.04 -0.08 -0.26
N ARG A 76 -15.71 -0.06 -0.32
CA ARG A 76 -15.01 0.11 -1.60
C ARG A 76 -15.16 -1.10 -2.51
N ALA A 77 -15.18 -2.32 -1.97
CA ALA A 77 -15.31 -3.54 -2.76
C ALA A 77 -16.59 -3.53 -3.62
N GLU A 78 -17.70 -3.00 -3.10
CA GLU A 78 -18.95 -2.85 -3.86
C GLU A 78 -18.79 -1.96 -5.10
N ASN A 79 -17.99 -0.90 -5.00
CA ASN A 79 -17.70 0.00 -6.12
C ASN A 79 -16.59 -0.53 -7.03
N GLU A 80 -15.64 -1.27 -6.48
CA GLU A 80 -14.51 -1.85 -7.21
C GLU A 80 -14.93 -3.03 -8.08
N LEU A 81 -15.94 -3.81 -7.68
CA LEU A 81 -16.40 -4.99 -8.42
C LEU A 81 -16.94 -4.66 -9.83
N PRO A 82 -17.82 -3.65 -10.04
CA PRO A 82 -18.21 -3.20 -11.38
C PRO A 82 -17.04 -2.70 -12.22
N ARG A 83 -16.08 -2.00 -11.60
CA ARG A 83 -14.88 -1.51 -12.29
C ARG A 83 -14.01 -2.68 -12.75
N LEU A 84 -13.78 -3.66 -11.88
CA LEU A 84 -13.03 -4.87 -12.20
C LEU A 84 -13.64 -5.62 -13.39
N HIS A 85 -14.97 -5.77 -13.43
CA HIS A 85 -15.65 -6.39 -14.58
C HIS A 85 -15.42 -5.62 -15.88
N GLN A 86 -15.41 -4.28 -15.85
CA GLN A 86 -15.09 -3.48 -17.03
C GLN A 86 -13.63 -3.64 -17.46
N GLU A 87 -12.69 -3.65 -16.51
CA GLU A 87 -11.27 -3.85 -16.81
C GLU A 87 -10.99 -5.26 -17.37
N ILE A 88 -11.65 -6.30 -16.85
CA ILE A 88 -11.57 -7.65 -17.41
C ILE A 88 -12.03 -7.64 -18.87
N LYS A 89 -13.18 -7.02 -19.17
CA LYS A 89 -13.68 -6.91 -20.55
C LYS A 89 -12.70 -6.16 -21.45
N ARG A 90 -12.17 -5.02 -20.97
CA ARG A 90 -11.16 -4.23 -21.70
C ARG A 90 -9.91 -5.03 -21.98
N LEU A 91 -9.43 -5.80 -21.01
CA LEU A 91 -8.27 -6.66 -21.17
C LEU A 91 -8.50 -7.73 -22.24
N PHE A 92 -9.64 -8.43 -22.20
CA PHE A 92 -9.98 -9.41 -23.24
C PHE A 92 -10.09 -8.76 -24.63
N SER A 93 -10.75 -7.60 -24.73
CA SER A 93 -10.83 -6.86 -25.99
C SER A 93 -9.45 -6.44 -26.50
N TYR A 94 -8.58 -5.97 -25.60
CA TYR A 94 -7.20 -5.60 -25.94
C TYR A 94 -6.41 -6.80 -26.46
N MET A 95 -6.48 -7.96 -25.78
CA MET A 95 -5.81 -9.19 -26.23
C MET A 95 -6.27 -9.64 -27.62
N ALA A 96 -7.58 -9.63 -27.86
CA ALA A 96 -8.13 -10.02 -29.17
C ALA A 96 -7.72 -9.05 -30.29
N GLN A 97 -7.77 -7.74 -30.02
CA GLN A 97 -7.33 -6.72 -30.97
C GLN A 97 -5.83 -6.82 -31.25
N GLU A 98 -5.01 -7.10 -30.24
CA GLU A 98 -3.58 -7.27 -30.41
C GLU A 98 -3.25 -8.50 -31.25
N GLU A 99 -3.95 -9.62 -31.04
CA GLU A 99 -3.82 -10.82 -31.87
C GLU A 99 -4.18 -10.53 -33.33
N GLU A 100 -5.31 -9.87 -33.59
CA GLU A 100 -5.73 -9.49 -34.94
C GLU A 100 -4.71 -8.56 -35.60
N ARG A 101 -4.21 -7.57 -34.85
CA ARG A 101 -3.20 -6.61 -35.31
C ARG A 101 -1.91 -7.33 -35.71
N LEU A 102 -1.39 -8.20 -34.85
CA LEU A 102 -0.14 -8.93 -35.10
C LEU A 102 -0.25 -9.87 -36.30
N LYS A 103 -1.36 -10.61 -36.44
CA LYS A 103 -1.64 -11.44 -37.63
C LYS A 103 -1.74 -10.60 -38.90
N GLY A 104 -2.39 -9.44 -38.81
CA GLY A 104 -2.47 -8.48 -39.90
C GLY A 104 -1.09 -7.98 -40.34
N PHE A 105 -0.24 -7.60 -39.38
CA PHE A 105 1.15 -7.17 -39.65
C PHE A 105 2.00 -8.30 -40.25
N ALA A 106 1.93 -9.51 -39.70
CA ALA A 106 2.66 -10.66 -40.23
C ALA A 106 2.25 -10.96 -41.68
N SER A 107 0.94 -10.90 -41.98
CA SER A 107 0.41 -11.09 -43.34
C SER A 107 0.92 -10.02 -44.31
N GLN A 108 0.96 -8.75 -43.90
CA GLN A 108 1.46 -7.64 -44.73
C GLN A 108 2.95 -7.76 -45.02
N ILE A 109 3.75 -8.07 -43.99
CA ILE A 109 5.21 -8.18 -44.10
C ILE A 109 5.63 -9.45 -44.86
N SER A 110 4.80 -10.50 -44.87
CA SER A 110 5.12 -11.76 -45.58
C SER A 110 5.41 -11.58 -47.07
N ALA A 111 4.89 -10.51 -47.69
CA ALA A 111 5.15 -10.17 -49.09
C ALA A 111 6.54 -9.57 -49.34
N GLU A 112 7.16 -8.99 -48.31
CA GLU A 112 8.47 -8.33 -48.37
C GLU A 112 9.57 -9.17 -47.72
N ASP A 113 9.29 -9.73 -46.53
CA ASP A 113 10.24 -10.52 -45.74
C ASP A 113 9.51 -11.62 -44.93
N LEU A 114 9.62 -12.85 -45.44
CA LEU A 114 9.04 -14.03 -44.81
C LEU A 114 9.70 -14.37 -43.47
N ALA A 115 10.99 -14.10 -43.31
CA ALA A 115 11.71 -14.42 -42.07
C ALA A 115 11.27 -13.50 -40.93
N LEU A 116 11.07 -12.21 -41.24
CA LEU A 116 10.55 -11.25 -40.26
C LEU A 116 9.10 -11.57 -39.88
N ALA A 117 8.24 -11.93 -40.85
CA ALA A 117 6.87 -12.36 -40.56
C ALA A 117 6.82 -13.60 -39.64
N LEU A 118 7.67 -14.60 -39.90
CA LEU A 118 7.80 -15.80 -39.06
C LEU A 118 8.23 -15.44 -37.63
N GLN A 119 9.19 -14.52 -37.48
CA GLN A 119 9.68 -14.07 -36.17
C GLN A 119 8.56 -13.40 -35.34
N VAL A 120 7.68 -12.62 -35.99
CA VAL A 120 6.54 -11.96 -35.34
C VAL A 120 5.53 -13.00 -34.82
N GLU A 121 5.23 -14.03 -35.60
CA GLU A 121 4.34 -15.12 -35.19
C GLU A 121 4.93 -15.94 -34.02
N LEU A 122 6.22 -16.29 -34.11
CA LEU A 122 6.91 -17.02 -33.04
C LEU A 122 6.96 -16.23 -31.73
N HIS A 123 7.27 -14.93 -31.79
CA HIS A 123 7.29 -14.07 -30.62
C HIS A 123 5.91 -13.96 -29.95
N TRP A 124 4.82 -14.00 -30.72
CA TRP A 124 3.47 -14.04 -30.15
C TRP A 124 3.16 -15.38 -29.47
N LEU A 125 3.52 -16.51 -30.09
CA LEU A 125 3.31 -17.85 -29.51
C LEU A 125 4.07 -18.08 -28.19
N GLU A 126 5.19 -17.39 -27.97
CA GLU A 126 5.94 -17.47 -26.72
C GLU A 126 5.34 -16.62 -25.58
N ARG A 127 4.51 -15.62 -25.90
CA ARG A 127 4.03 -14.61 -24.93
C ARG A 127 2.51 -14.53 -24.77
N GLY A 128 1.73 -15.05 -25.71
CA GLY A 128 0.27 -15.18 -25.64
C GLY A 128 -0.16 -16.40 -24.85
#